data_AF-A0A8J6BMU9-F1
#
_entry.id   AF-A0A8J6BMU9-F1
#
_cell.length_a   1.000
_cell.length_b   1.000
_cell.length_c   1.000
_cell.angle_alpha   90.00
_cell.angle_beta   90.00
_cell.angle_gamma   90.00
#
_symmetry.space_group_name_H-M   'P 1'
#
loop_
_entity.id
_entity.type
_entity.pdbx_description
1 polymer ?
#
loop_
_entity_poly.entity_id
_entity_poly.type
_entity_poly.pdbx_seq_one_letter_code
_entity_poly.pdbx_strand_id
1 'polypeptide(L)'
;MVYDPLLAMETLISLGFERVLTSGCDSSALEGLPLIKRLVEQAKGRIIVMPGGGITERNLHRILEGAGVEEFHCSARSTKESLMKYRYGAELRSHLIQIISTLEHSEMSFLLSETTP
;
A
#
# COMPACT_ATOMS: atom_id res chain seq x y z
N MET A 1 9.50 -0.89 -7.85
CA MET A 1 9.80 -1.26 -9.25
C MET A 1 11.24 -0.89 -9.53
N VAL A 2 12.09 -1.89 -9.79
CA VAL A 2 13.49 -1.73 -10.19
C VAL A 2 13.78 -2.71 -11.32
N TYR A 3 14.66 -2.36 -12.24
CA TYR A 3 15.03 -3.24 -13.35
C TYR A 3 15.90 -4.40 -12.91
N ASP A 4 16.98 -4.10 -12.16
CA ASP A 4 17.88 -5.10 -11.57
C ASP A 4 17.84 -5.00 -10.03
N PRO A 5 17.13 -5.91 -9.35
CA PRO A 5 17.01 -5.90 -7.89
C PRO A 5 18.31 -6.27 -7.17
N LEU A 6 19.21 -7.04 -7.80
CA LEU A 6 20.47 -7.45 -7.18
C LEU A 6 21.47 -6.29 -7.17
N LEU A 7 21.55 -5.55 -8.27
CA LEU A 7 22.36 -4.33 -8.34
C LEU A 7 21.81 -3.22 -7.44
N ALA A 8 20.48 -3.06 -7.40
CA ALA A 8 19.83 -2.10 -6.51
C ALA A 8 20.16 -2.40 -5.04
N MET A 9 20.20 -3.69 -4.65
CA MET A 9 20.57 -4.09 -3.29
C MET A 9 21.99 -3.63 -2.91
N GLU A 10 23.00 -3.89 -3.76
CA GLU A 10 24.37 -3.43 -3.49
C GLU A 10 24.48 -1.90 -3.41
N THR A 11 23.68 -1.21 -4.22
CA THR A 11 23.59 0.26 -4.15
C THR A 11 23.03 0.71 -2.80
N LEU A 12 21.94 0.10 -2.32
CA LEU A 12 21.35 0.42 -1.02
C LEU A 12 22.32 0.15 0.14
N ILE A 13 23.05 -0.95 0.08
CA ILE A 13 24.09 -1.28 1.07
C ILE A 13 25.19 -0.23 1.08
N SER A 14 25.66 0.18 -0.12
CA SER A 14 26.71 1.20 -0.25
C SER A 14 26.27 2.57 0.27
N LEU A 15 24.97 2.89 0.18
CA LEU A 15 24.38 4.11 0.72
C LEU A 15 24.12 4.05 2.24
N GLY A 16 24.30 2.88 2.87
CA GLY A 16 24.15 2.72 4.31
C GLY A 16 22.71 2.59 4.81
N PHE A 17 21.78 2.12 3.97
CA PHE A 17 20.42 1.81 4.43
C PHE A 17 20.43 0.59 5.37
N GLU A 18 19.68 0.67 6.46
CA GLU A 18 19.56 -0.44 7.41
C GLU A 18 18.59 -1.53 6.94
N ARG A 19 17.53 -1.14 6.21
CA ARG A 19 16.46 -2.06 5.79
C ARG A 19 15.92 -1.72 4.41
N VAL A 20 15.40 -2.73 3.73
CA VAL A 20 14.62 -2.58 2.50
C VAL A 20 13.29 -3.33 2.58
N LEU A 21 12.20 -2.62 2.32
CA LEU A 21 10.86 -3.19 2.19
C LEU A 21 10.65 -3.68 0.75
N THR A 22 10.31 -4.95 0.56
CA THR A 22 10.13 -5.52 -0.79
C THR A 22 9.09 -6.63 -0.84
N SER A 23 8.36 -6.73 -1.94
CA SER A 23 7.53 -7.90 -2.29
C SER A 23 8.27 -8.93 -3.14
N GLY A 24 9.58 -8.75 -3.36
CA GLY A 24 10.33 -9.57 -4.32
C GLY A 24 10.01 -9.22 -5.77
N CYS A 25 9.71 -7.95 -6.05
CA CYS A 25 9.34 -7.45 -7.38
C CYS A 25 8.10 -8.15 -7.99
N ASP A 26 7.26 -8.74 -7.15
CA ASP A 26 6.01 -9.39 -7.54
C ASP A 26 4.80 -8.74 -6.86
N SER A 27 3.60 -9.19 -7.22
CA SER A 27 2.30 -8.80 -6.70
C SER A 27 2.14 -9.02 -5.19
N SER A 28 2.84 -10.00 -4.60
CA SER A 28 2.88 -10.24 -3.16
C SER A 28 4.21 -10.82 -2.71
N ALA A 29 4.52 -10.70 -1.41
CA ALA A 29 5.73 -11.28 -0.84
C ALA A 29 5.79 -12.81 -0.95
N LEU A 30 4.63 -13.49 -1.06
CA LEU A 30 4.60 -14.94 -1.23
C LEU A 30 4.98 -15.36 -2.65
N GLU A 31 4.53 -14.61 -3.67
CA GLU A 31 4.88 -14.87 -5.07
C GLU A 31 6.35 -14.50 -5.35
N GLY A 32 6.81 -13.37 -4.82
CA GLY A 32 8.21 -12.94 -4.95
C GLY A 32 9.19 -13.62 -3.99
N LEU A 33 8.74 -14.63 -3.24
CA LEU A 33 9.54 -15.34 -2.23
C LEU A 33 10.89 -15.86 -2.74
N PRO A 34 11.00 -16.45 -3.96
CA PRO A 34 12.29 -16.90 -4.49
C PRO A 34 13.29 -15.74 -4.67
N LEU A 35 12.83 -14.55 -5.07
CA LEU A 35 13.71 -13.40 -5.20
C LEU A 35 14.09 -12.86 -3.82
N ILE A 36 13.15 -12.78 -2.88
CA ILE A 36 13.42 -12.33 -1.51
C ILE A 36 14.51 -13.19 -0.88
N LYS A 37 14.43 -14.52 -1.02
CA LYS A 37 15.46 -15.45 -0.54
C LYS A 37 16.84 -15.12 -1.13
N ARG A 38 16.94 -14.93 -2.45
CA ARG A 38 18.21 -14.55 -3.11
C ARG A 38 18.75 -13.23 -2.60
N LEU A 39 17.88 -12.26 -2.34
CA LEU A 39 18.26 -10.95 -1.79
C LEU A 39 18.79 -11.07 -0.36
N VAL A 40 18.19 -11.91 0.48
CA VAL A 40 18.67 -12.22 1.84
C VAL A 40 20.05 -12.87 1.79
N GLU A 41 20.22 -13.89 0.93
CA GLU A 41 21.49 -14.58 0.73
C GLU A 41 22.59 -13.64 0.22
N GLN A 42 22.25 -12.72 -0.68
CA GLN A 42 23.19 -11.70 -1.17
C GLN A 42 23.51 -10.66 -0.10
N ALA A 43 22.52 -10.20 0.67
CA ALA A 43 22.69 -9.18 1.70
C ALA A 43 23.68 -9.63 2.78
N LYS A 44 23.71 -10.91 3.15
CA LYS A 44 24.62 -11.48 4.17
C LYS A 44 24.63 -10.67 5.48
N GLY A 45 23.46 -10.18 5.88
CA GLY A 45 23.29 -9.36 7.09
C GLY A 45 23.79 -7.92 7.00
N ARG A 46 24.29 -7.45 5.83
CA ARG A 46 24.72 -6.06 5.62
C ARG A 46 23.54 -5.06 5.59
N ILE A 47 22.37 -5.54 5.21
CA ILE A 47 21.10 -4.82 5.19
C ILE A 47 19.99 -5.82 5.50
N ILE A 48 18.96 -5.40 6.22
CA ILE A 48 17.80 -6.24 6.53
C ILE A 48 16.85 -6.23 5.33
N VAL A 49 16.54 -7.41 4.81
CA VAL A 49 15.50 -7.59 3.79
C VAL A 49 14.18 -7.88 4.49
N MET A 50 13.27 -6.91 4.45
CA MET A 50 11.97 -6.99 5.10
C MET A 50 10.88 -7.27 4.06
N PRO A 51 10.40 -8.51 3.91
CA PRO A 51 9.30 -8.81 3.02
C PRO A 51 8.02 -8.07 3.42
N GLY A 52 7.29 -7.61 2.41
CA GLY A 52 5.97 -6.99 2.59
C GLY A 52 5.13 -7.08 1.32
N GLY A 53 3.82 -6.87 1.49
CA GLY A 53 2.82 -7.01 0.41
C GLY A 53 2.03 -8.31 0.54
N GLY A 54 0.77 -8.18 0.98
CA GLY A 54 -0.14 -9.32 1.11
C GLY A 54 0.18 -10.32 2.24
N ILE A 55 1.02 -9.94 3.21
CA ILE A 55 1.32 -10.79 4.36
C ILE A 55 0.11 -10.85 5.31
N THR A 56 -0.29 -12.08 5.65
CA THR A 56 -1.40 -12.43 6.54
C THR A 56 -0.96 -13.56 7.48
N GLU A 57 -1.74 -13.82 8.52
CA GLU A 57 -1.53 -14.96 9.43
C GLU A 57 -1.40 -16.31 8.71
N ARG A 58 -2.04 -16.47 7.54
CA ARG A 58 -2.08 -17.74 6.79
C ARG A 58 -0.81 -18.01 5.99
N ASN A 59 -0.08 -16.97 5.59
CA ASN A 59 1.11 -17.11 4.75
C ASN A 59 2.40 -16.69 5.46
N LEU A 60 2.32 -16.05 6.63
CA LEU A 60 3.47 -15.56 7.39
C LEU A 60 4.54 -16.63 7.59
N HIS A 61 4.16 -17.81 8.11
CA HIS A 61 5.11 -18.90 8.39
C HIS A 61 5.91 -19.32 7.15
N ARG A 62 5.22 -19.46 6.01
CA ARG A 62 5.85 -19.85 4.74
C ARG A 62 6.84 -18.81 4.24
N ILE A 63 6.55 -17.53 4.48
CA ILE A 63 7.43 -16.42 4.07
C ILE A 63 8.67 -16.37 4.97
N LEU A 64 8.48 -16.45 6.29
CA LEU A 64 9.59 -16.42 7.26
C LEU A 64 10.58 -17.57 7.03
N GLU A 65 10.08 -18.81 6.95
CA GLU A 65 10.93 -19.98 6.71
C GLU A 65 11.51 -20.00 5.29
N GLY A 66 10.71 -19.62 4.29
CA GLY A 66 11.12 -19.68 2.89
C GLY A 66 12.18 -18.66 2.53
N ALA A 67 12.14 -17.47 3.13
CA ALA A 67 13.12 -16.41 2.90
C ALA A 67 14.26 -16.40 3.93
N GLY A 68 14.08 -17.02 5.10
CA GLY A 68 15.06 -16.97 6.20
C GLY A 68 15.19 -15.56 6.79
N VAL A 69 14.06 -14.88 6.99
CA VAL A 69 14.02 -13.49 7.50
C VAL A 69 13.48 -13.42 8.93
N GLU A 70 13.91 -12.39 9.66
CA GLU A 70 13.47 -12.12 11.03
C GLU A 70 12.47 -10.95 11.10
N GLU A 71 12.50 -10.04 10.13
CA GLU A 71 11.61 -8.87 10.06
C GLU A 71 10.63 -8.99 8.90
N PHE A 72 9.39 -8.53 9.09
CA PHE A 72 8.37 -8.50 8.04
C PHE A 72 7.43 -7.30 8.21
N HIS A 73 6.80 -6.87 7.11
CA HIS A 73 5.85 -5.76 7.12
C HIS A 73 4.45 -6.23 6.70
N CYS A 74 3.44 -5.91 7.51
CA CYS A 74 2.04 -6.19 7.20
C CYS A 74 1.12 -5.04 7.60
N SER A 75 -0.02 -4.92 6.92
CA SER A 75 -1.00 -3.87 7.22
C SER A 75 -1.89 -4.23 8.42
N ALA A 76 -2.12 -5.52 8.66
CA ALA A 76 -2.99 -6.05 9.73
C ALA A 76 -4.36 -5.32 9.87
N ARG A 77 -4.94 -4.90 8.73
CA ARG A 77 -6.16 -4.09 8.73
C ARG A 77 -7.39 -4.98 8.83
N SER A 78 -8.37 -4.53 9.61
CA SER A 78 -9.76 -4.99 9.55
C SER A 78 -10.65 -3.83 9.14
N THR A 79 -11.67 -4.11 8.33
CA THR A 79 -12.67 -3.12 7.96
C THR A 79 -13.63 -2.93 9.13
N LYS A 80 -13.86 -1.69 9.53
CA LYS A 80 -14.90 -1.32 10.49
C LYS A 80 -15.90 -0.41 9.82
N GLU A 81 -17.17 -0.65 10.07
CA GLU A 81 -18.24 0.22 9.60
C GLU A 81 -18.13 1.60 10.26
N SER A 82 -18.35 2.65 9.46
CA SER A 82 -18.41 4.02 9.96
C SER A 82 -19.66 4.22 10.83
N LEU A 83 -19.47 4.84 11.99
CA LEU A 83 -20.55 5.22 12.91
C LEU A 83 -21.31 6.48 12.45
N MET A 84 -20.99 7.03 11.27
CA MET A 84 -21.73 8.14 10.69
C MET A 84 -23.21 7.79 10.52
N LYS A 85 -24.06 8.46 11.29
CA LYS A 85 -25.53 8.30 11.27
C LYS A 85 -26.12 8.78 9.94
N TYR A 86 -25.52 9.80 9.34
CA TYR A 86 -25.92 10.32 8.04
C TYR A 86 -24.91 9.88 6.97
N ARG A 87 -25.40 9.15 5.97
CA ARG A 87 -24.61 8.72 4.80
C ARG A 87 -25.28 9.32 3.56
N TYR A 88 -24.58 10.20 2.84
CA TYR A 88 -25.02 10.57 1.49
C TYR A 88 -24.80 9.36 0.58
N GLY A 89 -25.90 8.79 0.06
CA GLY A 89 -25.85 7.65 -0.85
C GLY A 89 -25.09 7.97 -2.14
N ALA A 90 -24.52 6.94 -2.77
CA ALA A 90 -23.78 7.07 -4.02
C ALA A 90 -24.62 7.68 -5.15
N GLU A 91 -25.93 7.42 -5.20
CA GLU A 91 -26.84 7.94 -6.23
C GLU A 91 -26.99 9.48 -6.20
N LEU A 92 -26.90 10.08 -5.01
CA LEU A 92 -27.00 11.53 -4.85
C LEU A 92 -25.69 12.25 -5.22
N ARG A 93 -24.53 11.58 -5.16
CA ARG A 93 -23.28 12.15 -5.69
C ARG A 93 -23.34 12.30 -7.20
N SER A 94 -23.89 11.30 -7.89
CA SER A 94 -24.10 11.34 -9.35
C SER A 94 -25.01 12.50 -9.74
N HIS A 95 -26.14 12.66 -9.05
CA HIS A 95 -27.09 13.74 -9.31
C HIS A 95 -26.53 15.13 -8.96
N LEU A 96 -25.79 15.28 -7.85
CA LEU A 96 -25.17 16.56 -7.50
C LEU A 96 -24.11 16.99 -8.51
N ILE A 97 -23.26 16.07 -8.99
CA ILE A 97 -22.27 16.38 -10.03
C ILE A 97 -22.98 16.77 -11.34
N GLN A 98 -24.06 16.07 -11.69
CA GLN A 98 -24.81 16.35 -12.90
C GLN A 98 -25.53 17.71 -12.82
N ILE A 99 -26.16 18.02 -11.69
CA ILE A 99 -26.81 19.31 -11.42
C ILE A 99 -25.77 20.44 -11.46
N ILE A 100 -24.63 20.31 -10.78
CA ILE A 100 -23.56 21.31 -10.78
C ILE A 100 -22.97 21.53 -12.19
N SER A 101 -22.90 20.48 -13.02
CA SER A 101 -22.43 20.58 -14.41
C SER A 101 -23.42 21.25 -15.37
N THR A 102 -24.70 21.35 -14.99
CA THR A 102 -25.78 21.95 -15.78
C THR A 102 -26.22 23.32 -15.30
N LEU A 103 -25.68 23.81 -14.17
CA LEU A 103 -25.99 25.12 -13.62
C LEU A 103 -24.98 26.16 -14.11
N GLU A 104 -25.48 27.25 -14.69
CA GLU A 104 -24.68 28.44 -15.02
C GLU A 104 -24.11 29.07 -13.74
N HIS A 105 -22.94 29.72 -13.84
CA HIS A 105 -22.17 30.21 -12.67
C HIS A 105 -22.96 31.15 -11.72
N SER A 106 -24.05 31.78 -12.18
CA SER A 106 -24.88 32.66 -11.36
C SER A 106 -25.71 31.94 -10.30
N GLU A 107 -26.17 30.70 -10.56
CA GLU A 107 -27.07 29.97 -9.64
C GLU A 107 -26.32 29.23 -8.52
N MET A 108 -25.02 28.98 -8.72
CA MET A 108 -24.16 28.28 -7.75
C MET A 108 -23.91 29.10 -6.47
N SER A 109 -23.96 30.44 -6.57
CA SER A 109 -23.74 31.35 -5.44
C SER A 109 -24.92 31.39 -4.46
N PHE A 110 -26.14 31.09 -4.94
CA PHE A 110 -27.34 31.12 -4.11
C PHE A 110 -27.42 29.90 -3.18
N LEU A 111 -27.10 28.71 -3.69
CA LEU A 111 -27.19 27.44 -2.96
C LEU A 111 -26.12 27.27 -1.85
N LEU A 112 -24.96 27.92 -1.99
CA LEU A 112 -23.92 27.91 -0.96
C LEU A 112 -24.20 28.88 0.19
N SER A 113 -25.15 29.81 0.03
CA SER A 113 -25.50 30.79 1.07
C SER A 113 -26.52 30.26 2.10
N GLU A 114 -27.32 29.24 1.73
CA GLU A 114 -28.37 28.68 2.61
C GLU A 114 -27.92 27.48 3.46
N THR A 115 -26.65 27.04 3.35
CA THR A 115 -26.16 25.84 4.04
C THR A 115 -25.06 26.09 5.08
N THR A 116 -24.78 27.35 5.41
CA THR A 116 -24.04 27.70 6.63
C THR A 116 -25.00 28.32 7.65
N PRO A 117 -25.04 27.84 8.91
CA PRO A 117 -25.79 28.51 9.96
C PRO A 117 -25.28 29.94 10.23
#